data_AF-A0A9Y0ZET2-F1
#
_entry.id   AF-A0A9Y0ZET2-F1
#
_cell.length_a   1.000
_cell.length_b   1.000
_cell.length_c   1.000
_cell.angle_alpha   90.00
_cell.angle_beta   90.00
_cell.angle_gamma   90.00
#
_symmetry.space_group_name_H-M   'P 1'
#
loop_
_entity.id
_entity.type
_entity.pdbx_description
1 polymer ?
#
loop_
_entity_poly.entity_id
_entity_poly.type
_entity_poly.pdbx_seq_one_letter_code
_entity_poly.pdbx_strand_id
1 'polypeptide(L)' 'MFAAEDGTVPATFQVIYMTGWREHPSQQKAKRRGSATISFHDIQKQFGNGS' A
#
# COMPACT_ATOMS: atom_id res chain seq x y z
N MET A 1 -23.30 35.85 -19.35
CA MET A 1 -22.49 34.77 -19.95
C MET A 1 -21.22 34.68 -19.10
N PHE A 2 -20.69 33.50 -18.77
CA PHE A 2 -19.68 33.27 -17.71
C PHE A 2 -18.28 33.91 -17.89
N ALA A 3 -18.14 34.90 -18.77
CA ALA A 3 -16.91 35.62 -19.02
C ALA A 3 -16.87 36.94 -18.22
N ALA A 4 -15.65 37.34 -17.83
CA ALA A 4 -15.38 38.64 -17.25
C ALA A 4 -15.56 39.77 -18.28
N GLU A 5 -15.55 41.03 -17.83
CA GLU A 5 -15.79 42.20 -18.67
C GLU A 5 -14.78 42.34 -19.84
N ASP A 6 -13.61 41.71 -19.72
CA ASP A 6 -12.57 41.63 -20.74
C ASP A 6 -12.72 40.42 -21.69
N GLY A 7 -13.78 39.62 -21.55
CA GLY A 7 -14.06 38.44 -22.35
C GLY A 7 -13.31 37.18 -21.91
N THR A 8 -12.54 37.22 -20.83
CA THR A 8 -11.81 36.06 -20.31
C THR A 8 -12.68 35.16 -19.43
N VAL A 9 -12.34 33.87 -19.34
CA VAL A 9 -13.03 32.92 -18.45
C VAL A 9 -12.09 32.54 -17.32
N PRO A 10 -12.44 32.77 -16.04
CA PRO A 10 -11.59 32.40 -14.92
C PRO A 10 -11.54 30.87 -14.77
N ALA A 11 -10.32 30.32 -14.68
CA ALA A 11 -10.07 28.90 -14.47
C ALA A 11 -9.43 28.67 -13.09
N THR A 12 -10.00 27.74 -12.32
CA THR A 12 -9.45 27.30 -11.03
C THR A 12 -8.80 25.93 -11.21
N PHE A 13 -7.53 25.81 -10.82
CA PHE A 13 -6.80 24.54 -10.84
C PHE A 13 -6.61 24.04 -9.40
N GLN A 14 -6.76 22.74 -9.21
CA GLN A 14 -6.39 22.05 -7.98
C GLN A 14 -5.34 21.01 -8.34
N VAL A 15 -4.21 21.05 -7.65
CA VAL A 15 -3.14 20.06 -7.83
C VAL A 15 -3.20 19.08 -6.67
N ILE A 16 -3.49 17.82 -6.98
CA ILE A 16 -3.54 16.73 -5.99
C ILE A 16 -2.25 15.93 -6.12
N TYR A 17 -1.47 15.86 -5.05
CA TYR A 17 -0.29 15.00 -4.95
C TYR A 17 -0.64 13.74 -4.17
N MET A 18 -0.32 12.58 -4.73
CA MET A 18 -0.58 11.28 -4.10
C MET A 18 0.71 10.49 -4.00
N THR A 19 1.02 10.01 -2.80
CA THR A 19 2.09 9.04 -2.58
C THR A 19 1.50 7.65 -2.54
N GLY A 20 1.80 6.85 -3.57
CA GLY A 20 1.39 5.45 -3.65
C GLY A 20 2.38 4.53 -2.94
N TRP A 21 1.92 3.34 -2.57
CA TRP A 21 2.80 2.25 -2.17
C TRP A 21 3.36 1.54 -3.42
N ARG A 22 4.64 1.16 -3.36
CA ARG A 22 5.29 0.32 -4.38
C ARG A 22 5.97 -0.85 -3.68
N GLU A 23 5.81 -2.03 -4.24
CA GLU A 23 6.49 -3.22 -3.74
C GLU A 23 8.02 -3.06 -3.81
N HIS A 24 8.71 -3.45 -2.75
CA HIS A 24 10.16 -3.57 -2.76
C HIS A 24 10.54 -4.98 -3.26
N PRO A 25 11.65 -5.17 -4.01
CA PRO A 25 12.06 -6.50 -4.47
C PRO A 25 12.27 -7.52 -3.36
N SER A 26 12.57 -7.07 -2.13
CA SER A 26 12.70 -7.96 -0.95
C SER A 26 11.36 -8.31 -0.31
N GLN A 27 10.24 -7.79 -0.82
CA GLN A 27 8.91 -8.10 -0.30
C GLN A 27 8.67 -9.61 -0.41
N GLN A 28 8.35 -10.26 0.70
CA GLN A 28 8.03 -11.67 0.69
C GLN A 28 6.71 -11.91 -0.05
N LYS A 29 6.73 -12.87 -0.98
CA LYS A 29 5.52 -13.32 -1.68
C LYS A 29 4.67 -14.16 -0.73
N ALA A 30 3.35 -14.04 -0.87
CA ALA A 30 2.42 -14.90 -0.15
C ALA A 30 2.71 -16.37 -0.47
N LYS A 31 2.70 -17.23 0.56
CA LYS A 31 2.84 -18.68 0.37
C LYS A 31 1.56 -19.28 -0.20
N ARG A 32 1.69 -20.43 -0.86
CA ARG A 32 0.56 -21.19 -1.39
C ARG A 32 -0.44 -21.54 -0.27
N ARG A 33 -1.74 -21.44 -0.55
CA ARG A 33 -2.79 -21.87 0.39
C ARG A 33 -2.56 -23.32 0.83
N GLY A 34 -2.68 -23.60 2.13
CA GLY A 34 -2.49 -24.95 2.69
C GLY A 34 -1.04 -25.40 2.82
N SER A 35 -0.06 -24.51 2.64
CA SER A 35 1.36 -24.82 2.82
C SER A 35 1.83 -24.76 4.28
N ALA A 36 0.93 -24.53 5.23
CA ALA A 36 1.25 -24.52 6.65
C ALA A 36 1.51 -25.95 7.14
N THR A 37 2.67 -26.18 7.74
CA THR A 37 3.11 -27.48 8.26
C THR A 37 3.16 -27.53 9.78
N ILE A 38 2.96 -26.41 10.47
CA ILE A 38 3.13 -26.28 11.92
C ILE A 38 1.90 -25.59 12.51
N SER A 39 1.39 -26.13 13.61
CA SER A 39 0.32 -25.53 14.39
C SER A 39 0.83 -24.29 15.13
N PHE A 40 0.00 -23.25 15.24
CA PHE A 40 0.34 -22.08 16.05
C PHE A 40 0.59 -22.41 17.53
N HIS A 41 -0.02 -23.48 18.05
CA HIS A 41 0.21 -23.95 19.41
C HIS A 41 1.66 -24.40 19.65
N ASP A 42 2.37 -24.83 18.60
CA ASP A 42 3.73 -25.37 18.69
C ASP A 42 4.81 -24.35 18.28
N ILE A 43 4.45 -23.07 18.04
CA ILE A 43 5.41 -22.02 17.64
C ILE A 43 6.58 -21.92 18.63
N GLN A 44 6.30 -21.97 19.94
CA GLN A 44 7.35 -21.84 20.96
C GLN A 44 8.34 -23.02 20.89
N LYS A 45 7.88 -24.23 20.59
CA LYS A 45 8.79 -25.38 20.41
C LYS A 45 9.61 -25.24 19.13
N GLN A 46 9.04 -24.64 18.09
CA GLN A 46 9.70 -24.47 16.80
C GLN A 46 10.75 -23.35 16.80
N PHE A 47 10.52 -22.25 17.52
CA PHE A 47 11.33 -21.03 17.44
C PHE A 47 11.86 -20.53 18.79
N GLY A 48 11.50 -21.16 19.91
CA GLY A 48 11.80 -20.70 21.26
C GLY A 48 13.19 -21.03 21.80
N ASN A 49 14.08 -21.66 21.03
CA ASN A 49 15.45 -21.94 21.47
C ASN A 49 16.40 -20.77 21.18
N GLY A 50 16.05 -19.58 21.66
CA GLY A 50 16.79 -18.34 21.44
C GLY A 50 16.77 -17.43 22.66
N SER A 51 17.14 -17.97 23.82
CA SER A 51 17.51 -17.23 25.04
C SER A 51 18.25 -18.14 26.00
#